data_AF-A0A661XXA7-F1
#
_entry.id   AF-A0A661XXA7-F1
#
_cell.length_a   1.000
_cell.length_b   1.000
_cell.length_c   1.000
_cell.angle_alpha   90.00
_cell.angle_beta   90.00
_cell.angle_gamma   90.00
#
_symmetry.space_group_name_H-M   'P 1'
#
loop_
_entity.id
_entity.type
_entity.pdbx_description
1 polymer ?
#
loop_
_entity_poly.entity_id
_entity_poly.type
_entity_poly.pdbx_seq_one_letter_code
_entity_poly.pdbx_strand_id
1 'polypeptide(L)'
;VKSYNKDRKASWVWLLFATNLFWFFIHAYLGMILVFFQLAFYVIVYINDKIHRKGMDMRHLRFLFAAIIPPFLFRLYVFLTDTHLYRTDNPAGFFLYNAEPDDIFVPHHPPLRTLLDKIPGIDINLKWEGWSYIGLVFGLIIVYVLVLSLSRLFTKKTKPLFDRYFDQPVLNISLLASLILLLFAFAFPFKLFPSLADIIPFIKQFRATGRFAWVFFYVGSVFSVYIIQQIFITLKGNKHQAFAYLFIAFAGILPVVEGLPYHVETSGKITEIKNLFLKENLDKALKIGLDEFNPIEFQAIIPLPFYYIGSETFSRPPQNKIEQLSMLVSVYTKLPIIGAYLTRTSIPESKNIIQLMSPAYYPKKLENDIPNEKPFLIVVSKESKTKYEEALLSRAELIFTSTDFSFYKIEKATLFENSYNAELKKFKDLKYKLKKQQGFLTDNPSGFIYYDDFESSPSEIAFESKGAYSGIKKGKNEFASISPNSLEKDKTYIASAWMYNNHPDALNHWLRFMVIEYDEQQDKWLESTAFPEYSEVINGNWSLVELEFKIHDPKNKIYVVSIGKDISKADLHLDDLLIYEKGTLIYKVMRSGSSPVLFKNNQEIRRN
;
A
#
# COMPACT_ATOMS: atom_id res chain seq x y z
N VAL A 1 32.82 15.42 1.85
CA VAL A 1 33.50 16.60 1.26
C VAL A 1 34.97 16.76 1.68
N LYS A 2 35.40 16.41 2.91
CA LYS A 2 36.83 16.29 3.26
C LYS A 2 37.65 15.34 2.34
N SER A 3 37.00 14.54 1.49
CA SER A 3 37.62 13.70 0.46
C SER A 3 38.27 14.46 -0.70
N TYR A 4 37.83 15.69 -1.01
CA TYR A 4 38.34 16.42 -2.18
C TYR A 4 39.71 17.07 -1.94
N ASN A 5 39.99 17.54 -0.71
CA ASN A 5 41.13 18.43 -0.43
C ASN A 5 42.03 18.02 0.77
N LYS A 6 41.86 16.84 1.40
CA LYS A 6 42.75 16.41 2.52
C LYS A 6 43.50 15.12 2.24
N ASP A 7 44.64 14.95 2.91
CA ASP A 7 45.64 13.87 2.74
C ASP A 7 45.09 12.44 2.94
N ARG A 8 43.93 12.26 3.58
CA ARG A 8 43.30 10.95 3.82
C ARG A 8 42.14 10.65 2.85
N LYS A 9 42.37 10.75 1.54
CA LYS A 9 41.32 10.61 0.52
C LYS A 9 40.64 9.23 0.51
N ALA A 10 41.38 8.16 0.80
CA ALA A 10 40.86 6.79 0.78
C ALA A 10 39.91 6.50 1.96
N SER A 11 40.20 6.99 3.17
CA SER A 11 39.35 6.73 4.34
C SER A 11 37.96 7.36 4.19
N TRP A 12 37.87 8.53 3.57
CA TRP A 12 36.57 9.18 3.31
C TRP A 12 35.72 8.45 2.28
N VAL A 13 36.37 7.82 1.28
CA VAL A 13 35.70 7.01 0.26
C VAL A 13 35.12 5.75 0.90
N TRP A 14 35.91 5.07 1.73
CA TRP A 14 35.45 3.92 2.49
C TRP A 14 34.35 4.26 3.48
N LEU A 15 34.43 5.41 4.15
CA LEU A 15 33.35 5.88 5.02
C LEU A 15 32.05 6.12 4.24
N LEU A 16 32.11 6.82 3.09
CA LEU A 16 30.93 7.02 2.24
C LEU A 16 30.34 5.71 1.73
N PHE A 17 31.19 4.79 1.29
CA PHE A 17 30.80 3.44 0.87
C PHE A 17 30.09 2.70 2.02
N ALA A 18 30.68 2.67 3.21
CA ALA A 18 30.12 2.00 4.38
C ALA A 18 28.81 2.65 4.82
N THR A 19 28.71 3.99 4.81
CA THR A 19 27.48 4.72 5.11
C THR A 19 26.37 4.36 4.12
N ASN A 20 26.66 4.36 2.81
CA ASN A 20 25.67 4.00 1.80
C ASN A 20 25.17 2.57 2.00
N LEU A 21 26.11 1.61 2.19
CA LEU A 21 25.78 0.21 2.40
C LEU A 21 24.95 0.02 3.68
N PHE A 22 25.35 0.67 4.78
CA PHE A 22 24.60 0.69 6.04
C PHE A 22 23.14 1.11 5.81
N TRP A 23 22.92 2.24 5.12
CA TRP A 23 21.56 2.71 4.87
C TRP A 23 20.75 1.79 3.95
N PHE A 24 21.37 1.11 2.99
CA PHE A 24 20.67 0.07 2.21
C PHE A 24 20.17 -1.08 3.06
N PHE A 25 20.96 -1.54 4.03
CA PHE A 25 20.58 -2.61 4.95
C PHE A 25 19.64 -2.18 6.08
N ILE A 26 19.58 -0.88 6.40
CA ILE A 26 18.54 -0.33 7.30
C ILE A 26 17.23 -0.14 6.55
N HIS A 27 17.27 0.54 5.40
CA HIS A 27 16.09 0.82 4.59
C HIS A 27 16.50 1.17 3.16
N ALA A 28 16.19 0.30 2.18
CA ALA A 28 16.60 0.45 0.79
C ALA A 28 16.31 1.85 0.20
N TYR A 29 15.17 2.46 0.58
CA TYR A 29 14.80 3.81 0.17
C TYR A 29 15.79 4.90 0.65
N LEU A 30 16.27 4.81 1.89
CA LEU A 30 17.27 5.76 2.42
C LEU A 30 18.60 5.60 1.70
N GLY A 31 19.02 4.35 1.44
CA GLY A 31 20.18 4.05 0.61
C GLY A 31 20.06 4.67 -0.79
N MET A 32 18.91 4.51 -1.45
CA MET A 32 18.65 5.09 -2.76
C MET A 32 18.66 6.62 -2.75
N ILE A 33 18.04 7.28 -1.76
CA ILE A 33 18.06 8.76 -1.63
C ILE A 33 19.51 9.26 -1.53
N LEU A 34 20.34 8.62 -0.69
CA LEU A 34 21.73 9.01 -0.50
C LEU A 34 22.58 8.82 -1.76
N VAL A 35 22.44 7.68 -2.43
CA VAL A 35 23.15 7.42 -3.69
C VAL A 35 22.68 8.40 -4.77
N PHE A 36 21.38 8.66 -4.90
CA PHE A 36 20.86 9.61 -5.88
C PHE A 36 21.45 11.00 -5.62
N PHE A 37 21.42 11.48 -4.37
CA PHE A 37 22.03 12.76 -4.01
C PHE A 37 23.52 12.81 -4.36
N GLN A 38 24.27 11.75 -4.07
CA GLN A 38 25.69 11.66 -4.41
C GLN A 38 25.92 11.67 -5.93
N LEU A 39 25.12 10.92 -6.70
CA LEU A 39 25.22 10.90 -8.16
C LEU A 39 24.86 12.26 -8.76
N ALA A 40 23.80 12.92 -8.29
CA ALA A 40 23.43 14.27 -8.71
C ALA A 40 24.57 15.27 -8.40
N PHE A 41 25.13 15.20 -7.18
CA PHE A 41 26.29 15.99 -6.78
C PHE A 41 27.49 15.74 -7.70
N TYR A 42 27.79 14.48 -8.01
CA TYR A 42 28.87 14.09 -8.91
C TYR A 42 28.68 14.64 -10.32
N VAL A 43 27.47 14.52 -10.89
CA VAL A 43 27.17 15.02 -12.23
C VAL A 43 27.48 16.52 -12.32
N ILE A 44 27.11 17.30 -11.31
CA ILE A 44 27.37 18.74 -11.27
C ILE A 44 28.87 19.01 -11.13
N VAL A 45 29.59 18.27 -10.27
CA VAL A 45 31.07 18.39 -10.16
C VAL A 45 31.73 18.08 -11.51
N TYR A 46 31.32 16.99 -12.16
CA TYR A 46 31.87 16.56 -13.44
C TYR A 46 31.62 17.60 -14.54
N ILE A 47 30.40 18.16 -14.64
CA ILE A 47 30.09 19.25 -15.56
C ILE A 47 30.97 20.46 -15.26
N ASN A 48 31.10 20.85 -13.99
CA ASN A 48 31.93 21.97 -13.58
C ASN A 48 33.41 21.76 -13.94
N ASP A 49 33.97 20.59 -13.67
CA ASP A 49 35.36 20.27 -14.00
C ASP A 49 35.59 20.22 -15.52
N LYS A 50 34.62 19.70 -16.30
CA LYS A 50 34.65 19.71 -17.77
C LYS A 50 34.63 21.14 -18.35
N ILE A 51 33.79 22.03 -17.81
CA ILE A 51 33.75 23.45 -18.19
C ILE A 51 35.11 24.11 -17.95
N HIS A 52 35.79 23.75 -16.86
CA HIS A 52 37.14 24.23 -16.52
C HIS A 52 38.27 23.41 -17.18
N ARG A 53 37.95 22.59 -18.19
CA ARG A 53 38.88 21.76 -18.96
C ARG A 53 39.74 20.81 -18.11
N LYS A 54 39.23 20.35 -16.97
CA LYS A 54 39.87 19.29 -16.18
C LYS A 54 39.39 17.93 -16.69
N GLY A 55 40.33 16.99 -16.82
CA GLY A 55 40.04 15.61 -17.22
C GLY A 55 39.46 14.78 -16.07
N MET A 56 38.94 13.60 -16.41
CA MET A 56 38.52 12.62 -15.41
C MET A 56 39.74 12.06 -14.68
N ASP A 57 39.75 12.17 -13.35
CA ASP A 57 40.86 11.71 -12.50
C ASP A 57 40.40 10.65 -11.48
N MET A 58 41.35 10.20 -10.66
CA MET A 58 41.10 9.18 -9.62
C MET A 58 40.07 9.62 -8.56
N ARG A 59 39.80 10.92 -8.38
CA ARG A 59 38.76 11.41 -7.47
C ARG A 59 37.37 11.07 -8.00
N HIS A 60 37.16 11.20 -9.31
CA HIS A 60 35.91 10.81 -9.96
C HIS A 60 35.63 9.31 -9.80
N LEU A 61 36.63 8.48 -10.10
CA LEU A 61 36.54 7.02 -9.96
C LEU A 61 36.25 6.59 -8.52
N ARG A 62 36.94 7.18 -7.54
CA ARG A 62 36.71 6.91 -6.12
C ARG A 62 35.31 7.33 -5.65
N PHE A 63 34.79 8.44 -6.17
CA PHE A 63 33.43 8.88 -5.85
C PHE A 63 32.39 7.92 -6.44
N LEU A 64 32.53 7.58 -7.73
CA LEU A 64 31.65 6.63 -8.40
C LEU A 64 31.69 5.26 -7.72
N PHE A 65 32.86 4.81 -7.29
CA PHE A 65 33.00 3.59 -6.49
C PHE A 65 32.13 3.65 -5.22
N ALA A 66 32.23 4.73 -4.44
CA ALA A 66 31.44 4.87 -3.21
C ALA A 66 29.93 4.98 -3.45
N ALA A 67 29.50 5.52 -4.60
CA ALA A 67 28.07 5.69 -4.91
C ALA A 67 27.45 4.47 -5.61
N ILE A 68 28.16 3.80 -6.52
CA ILE A 68 27.61 2.76 -7.41
C ILE A 68 27.79 1.34 -6.83
N ILE A 69 28.90 1.07 -6.14
CA ILE A 69 29.15 -0.28 -5.62
C ILE A 69 28.17 -0.68 -4.50
N PRO A 70 27.79 0.19 -3.55
CA PRO A 70 26.81 -0.17 -2.51
C PRO A 70 25.46 -0.67 -3.04
N PRO A 71 24.75 0.02 -3.97
CA PRO A 71 23.50 -0.50 -4.50
C PRO A 71 23.69 -1.80 -5.28
N PHE A 72 24.83 -1.97 -5.98
CA PHE A 72 25.15 -3.22 -6.65
C PHE A 72 25.32 -4.38 -5.66
N LEU A 73 26.10 -4.19 -4.59
CA LEU A 73 26.29 -5.22 -3.55
C LEU A 73 25.00 -5.54 -2.81
N PHE A 74 24.19 -4.52 -2.51
CA PHE A 74 22.88 -4.73 -1.90
C PHE A 74 21.96 -5.53 -2.82
N ARG A 75 21.92 -5.20 -4.12
CA ARG A 75 21.12 -5.95 -5.09
C ARG A 75 21.62 -7.38 -5.27
N LEU A 76 22.93 -7.59 -5.28
CA LEU A 76 23.54 -8.92 -5.33
C LEU A 76 23.19 -9.73 -4.07
N TYR A 77 23.26 -9.12 -2.89
CA TYR A 77 22.81 -9.75 -1.64
C TYR A 77 21.35 -10.21 -1.75
N VAL A 78 20.44 -9.30 -2.11
CA VAL A 78 19.01 -9.63 -2.30
C VAL A 78 18.85 -10.75 -3.31
N PHE A 79 19.54 -10.68 -4.46
CA PHE A 79 19.46 -11.73 -5.48
C PHE A 79 19.94 -13.10 -4.98
N LEU A 80 20.95 -13.14 -4.13
CA LEU A 80 21.50 -14.40 -3.59
C LEU A 80 20.70 -14.95 -2.40
N THR A 81 20.01 -14.09 -1.63
CA THR A 81 19.35 -14.49 -0.38
C THR A 81 17.83 -14.61 -0.49
N ASP A 82 17.22 -13.92 -1.44
CA ASP A 82 15.77 -13.88 -1.58
C ASP A 82 15.26 -15.12 -2.31
N THR A 83 14.68 -16.05 -1.55
CA THR A 83 14.11 -17.30 -2.07
C THR A 83 12.65 -17.15 -2.52
N HIS A 84 12.02 -16.00 -2.26
CA HIS A 84 10.61 -15.77 -2.52
C HIS A 84 10.40 -15.19 -3.92
N LEU A 85 9.97 -16.05 -4.85
CA LEU A 85 9.78 -15.70 -6.26
C LEU A 85 8.44 -14.99 -6.51
N TYR A 86 8.30 -14.38 -7.70
CA TYR A 86 7.04 -13.85 -8.22
C TYR A 86 6.39 -12.75 -7.36
N ARG A 87 7.16 -11.71 -7.03
CA ARG A 87 6.65 -10.44 -6.48
C ARG A 87 6.19 -9.52 -7.61
N THR A 88 5.31 -8.57 -7.31
CA THR A 88 4.88 -7.56 -8.29
C THR A 88 6.04 -6.64 -8.69
N ASP A 89 6.17 -6.42 -10.01
CA ASP A 89 7.12 -5.47 -10.59
C ASP A 89 6.48 -4.09 -10.83
N ASN A 90 5.19 -3.92 -10.50
CA ASN A 90 4.45 -2.68 -10.76
C ASN A 90 3.71 -2.19 -9.50
N PRO A 91 4.44 -1.87 -8.42
CA PRO A 91 3.82 -1.42 -7.18
C PRO A 91 3.04 -0.13 -7.40
N ALA A 92 1.85 -0.02 -6.80
CA ALA A 92 1.07 1.20 -6.85
C ALA A 92 1.78 2.35 -6.10
N GLY A 93 1.61 3.57 -6.61
CA GLY A 93 1.88 4.80 -5.84
C GLY A 93 2.85 5.80 -6.47
N PHE A 94 3.59 5.44 -7.53
CA PHE A 94 4.56 6.35 -8.15
C PHE A 94 4.00 7.74 -8.48
N PHE A 95 2.73 7.85 -8.91
CA PHE A 95 2.05 9.13 -9.20
C PHE A 95 1.10 9.61 -8.09
N LEU A 96 0.98 8.87 -7.00
CA LEU A 96 0.04 9.17 -5.90
C LEU A 96 0.75 9.93 -4.77
N TYR A 97 1.96 9.51 -4.41
CA TYR A 97 2.68 9.98 -3.22
C TYR A 97 3.89 10.86 -3.60
N ASN A 98 3.65 11.83 -4.49
CA ASN A 98 4.64 12.84 -4.88
C ASN A 98 4.55 14.07 -3.98
N ALA A 99 5.65 14.80 -3.84
CA ALA A 99 5.62 16.12 -3.24
C ALA A 99 5.08 17.17 -4.24
N GLU A 100 4.64 18.30 -3.72
CA GLU A 100 4.29 19.52 -4.44
C GLU A 100 5.02 20.72 -3.82
N PRO A 101 5.11 21.88 -4.50
CA PRO A 101 5.75 23.07 -3.93
C PRO A 101 5.19 23.48 -2.57
N ASP A 102 3.89 23.27 -2.36
CA ASP A 102 3.18 23.54 -1.10
C ASP A 102 3.81 22.76 0.07
N ASP A 103 4.19 21.50 -0.15
CA ASP A 103 4.81 20.64 0.88
C ASP A 103 6.16 21.16 1.38
N ILE A 104 6.79 22.05 0.62
CA ILE A 104 8.13 22.60 0.88
C ILE A 104 8.05 23.99 1.52
N PHE A 105 7.14 24.83 1.02
CA PHE A 105 7.11 26.26 1.32
C PHE A 105 5.90 26.71 2.14
N VAL A 106 4.91 25.82 2.34
CA VAL A 106 3.70 26.14 3.11
C VAL A 106 3.69 25.35 4.43
N PRO A 107 3.46 26.02 5.57
CA PRO A 107 3.42 25.34 6.87
C PRO A 107 2.23 24.40 6.95
N HIS A 108 2.45 23.20 7.49
CA HIS A 108 1.40 22.26 7.85
C HIS A 108 0.74 22.58 9.20
N HIS A 109 1.50 23.08 10.17
CA HIS A 109 1.03 23.27 11.56
C HIS A 109 0.81 24.76 11.91
N PRO A 110 0.05 25.06 12.98
CA PRO A 110 0.02 26.39 13.57
C PRO A 110 1.44 26.91 13.93
N PRO A 111 1.62 28.24 14.10
CA PRO A 111 0.60 29.28 14.03
C PRO A 111 0.28 29.72 12.59
N LEU A 112 1.24 29.64 11.67
CA LEU A 112 1.10 30.23 10.33
C LEU A 112 0.05 29.54 9.46
N ARG A 113 -0.09 28.20 9.56
CA ARG A 113 -1.13 27.47 8.85
C ARG A 113 -2.51 28.06 9.09
N THR A 114 -2.84 28.35 10.36
CA THR A 114 -4.14 28.89 10.76
C THR A 114 -4.44 30.28 10.20
N LEU A 115 -3.39 31.04 9.85
CA LEU A 115 -3.54 32.35 9.20
C LEU A 115 -3.80 32.17 7.70
N LEU A 116 -3.12 31.22 7.06
CA LEU A 116 -3.29 30.94 5.64
C LEU A 116 -4.67 30.34 5.33
N ASP A 117 -5.17 29.45 6.19
CA ASP A 117 -6.50 28.83 6.04
C ASP A 117 -7.66 29.84 6.08
N LYS A 118 -7.43 31.04 6.65
CA LYS A 118 -8.44 32.10 6.71
C LYS A 118 -8.52 32.94 5.43
N ILE A 119 -7.59 32.77 4.49
CA ILE A 119 -7.55 33.55 3.26
C ILE A 119 -8.47 32.90 2.22
N PRO A 120 -9.57 33.55 1.80
CA PRO A 120 -10.49 32.97 0.84
C PRO A 120 -9.82 32.72 -0.51
N GLY A 121 -10.04 31.53 -1.08
CA GLY A 121 -9.57 31.18 -2.43
C GLY A 121 -8.15 30.62 -2.54
N ILE A 122 -7.43 30.44 -1.42
CA ILE A 122 -6.18 29.67 -1.42
C ILE A 122 -6.51 28.20 -1.17
N ASP A 123 -6.34 27.36 -2.19
CA ASP A 123 -6.37 25.91 -2.04
C ASP A 123 -4.93 25.42 -1.77
N ILE A 124 -4.71 24.78 -0.62
CA ILE A 124 -3.40 24.29 -0.21
C ILE A 124 -3.43 22.76 -0.18
N ASN A 125 -2.67 22.14 -1.07
CA ASN A 125 -2.64 20.69 -1.20
C ASN A 125 -1.39 20.11 -0.53
N LEU A 126 -1.49 19.79 0.75
CA LEU A 126 -0.39 19.15 1.49
C LEU A 126 -0.51 17.63 1.44
N LYS A 127 0.55 16.97 0.99
CA LYS A 127 0.66 15.51 0.91
C LYS A 127 1.59 15.00 1.99
N TRP A 128 1.06 14.15 2.88
CA TRP A 128 1.82 13.61 4.02
C TRP A 128 3.18 13.01 3.65
N GLU A 129 3.24 12.22 2.57
CA GLU A 129 4.47 11.60 2.06
C GLU A 129 5.49 12.62 1.48
N GLY A 130 5.05 13.85 1.20
CA GLY A 130 5.86 14.95 0.69
C GLY A 130 6.27 15.98 1.75
N TRP A 131 5.69 15.93 2.95
CA TRP A 131 5.90 16.94 4.00
C TRP A 131 7.39 17.18 4.27
N SER A 132 7.86 18.36 3.89
CA SER A 132 9.25 18.77 4.02
C SER A 132 9.36 20.29 4.12
N TYR A 133 8.42 20.89 4.87
CA TYR A 133 8.34 22.32 5.10
C TYR A 133 9.64 22.85 5.72
N ILE A 134 10.30 23.78 5.02
CA ILE A 134 11.61 24.29 5.43
C ILE A 134 11.54 25.44 6.45
N GLY A 135 10.35 25.90 6.83
CA GLY A 135 10.19 27.06 7.72
C GLY A 135 10.14 28.39 6.97
N LEU A 136 9.36 29.35 7.48
CA LEU A 136 9.08 30.60 6.78
C LEU A 136 10.35 31.40 6.51
N VAL A 137 11.25 31.51 7.50
CA VAL A 137 12.51 32.26 7.35
C VAL A 137 13.34 31.68 6.21
N PHE A 138 13.50 30.36 6.17
CA PHE A 138 14.34 29.72 5.16
C PHE A 138 13.68 29.79 3.78
N GLY A 139 12.35 29.66 3.71
CA GLY A 139 11.57 29.92 2.50
C GLY A 139 11.78 31.33 1.96
N LEU A 140 11.66 32.36 2.80
CA LEU A 140 11.90 33.76 2.41
C LEU A 140 13.33 33.99 1.93
N ILE A 141 14.33 33.35 2.55
CA ILE A 141 15.73 33.44 2.10
C ILE A 141 15.91 32.80 0.72
N ILE A 142 15.30 31.64 0.46
CA ILE A 142 15.34 30.99 -0.85
C ILE A 142 14.67 31.86 -1.91
N VAL A 143 13.49 32.42 -1.62
CA VAL A 143 12.80 33.36 -2.53
C VAL A 143 13.66 34.61 -2.77
N TYR A 144 14.26 35.18 -1.73
CA TYR A 144 15.17 36.33 -1.86
C TYR A 144 16.36 36.02 -2.77
N VAL A 145 17.01 34.87 -2.59
CA VAL A 145 18.13 34.43 -3.44
C VAL A 145 17.67 34.17 -4.88
N LEU A 146 16.48 33.61 -5.08
CA LEU A 146 15.90 33.41 -6.41
C LEU A 146 15.66 34.75 -7.12
N VAL A 147 15.04 35.72 -6.43
CA VAL A 147 14.80 37.08 -6.96
C VAL A 147 16.13 37.78 -7.27
N LEU A 148 17.15 37.67 -6.40
CA LEU A 148 18.49 38.20 -6.65
C LEU A 148 19.12 37.57 -7.91
N SER A 149 18.96 36.26 -8.08
CA SER A 149 19.48 35.49 -9.21
C SER A 149 18.80 35.88 -10.52
N LEU A 150 17.47 36.05 -10.52
CA LEU A 150 16.71 36.54 -11.68
C LEU A 150 17.05 38.00 -12.01
N SER A 151 17.18 38.87 -10.99
CA SER A 151 17.53 40.27 -11.17
C SER A 151 18.90 40.45 -11.83
N ARG A 152 19.85 39.52 -11.60
CA ARG A 152 21.16 39.51 -12.25
C ARG A 152 21.07 39.40 -13.78
N LEU A 153 20.03 38.76 -14.31
CA LEU A 153 19.80 38.68 -15.75
C LEU A 153 19.50 40.06 -16.37
N PHE A 154 18.98 41.00 -15.57
CA PHE A 154 18.59 42.33 -16.00
C PHE A 154 19.54 43.44 -15.53
N THR A 155 20.31 43.23 -14.46
CA THR A 155 21.24 44.24 -13.93
C THR A 155 22.53 43.65 -13.38
N LYS A 156 23.66 44.31 -13.69
CA LYS A 156 24.99 43.94 -13.15
C LYS A 156 25.22 44.43 -11.71
N LYS A 157 24.35 45.31 -11.18
CA LYS A 157 24.49 45.89 -9.83
C LYS A 157 24.41 44.85 -8.71
N THR A 158 23.73 43.73 -8.95
CA THR A 158 23.59 42.63 -7.99
C THR A 158 24.78 41.67 -7.95
N LYS A 159 25.75 41.82 -8.86
CA LYS A 159 26.90 40.91 -8.99
C LYS A 159 27.72 40.75 -7.70
N PRO A 160 28.12 41.81 -6.97
CA PRO A 160 28.94 41.65 -5.77
C PRO A 160 28.24 40.86 -4.66
N LEU A 161 26.92 41.05 -4.50
CA LEU A 161 26.09 40.31 -3.54
C LEU A 161 25.96 38.84 -3.94
N PHE A 162 25.70 38.59 -5.23
CA PHE A 162 25.62 37.22 -5.75
C PHE A 162 26.95 36.49 -5.54
N ASP A 163 28.07 37.09 -5.94
CA ASP A 163 29.38 36.44 -5.85
C ASP A 163 29.76 36.14 -4.38
N ARG A 164 29.28 36.94 -3.41
CA ARG A 164 29.41 36.68 -1.98
C ARG A 164 28.53 35.51 -1.50
N TYR A 165 27.28 35.42 -1.94
CA TYR A 165 26.33 34.39 -1.51
C TYR A 165 26.63 33.01 -2.10
N PHE A 166 27.29 32.97 -3.26
CA PHE A 166 27.66 31.76 -3.97
C PHE A 166 29.19 31.52 -3.96
N ASP A 167 29.90 32.03 -2.96
CA ASP A 167 31.35 31.85 -2.79
C ASP A 167 31.76 30.44 -2.31
N GLN A 168 30.81 29.63 -1.81
CA GLN A 168 31.03 28.26 -1.33
C GLN A 168 30.66 27.21 -2.39
N PRO A 169 31.62 26.68 -3.19
CA PRO A 169 31.29 25.84 -4.34
C PRO A 169 30.59 24.54 -3.95
N VAL A 170 31.01 23.93 -2.83
CA VAL A 170 30.41 22.67 -2.34
C VAL A 170 28.94 22.85 -1.99
N LEU A 171 28.60 23.94 -1.33
CA LEU A 171 27.23 24.20 -0.91
C LEU A 171 26.35 24.52 -2.13
N ASN A 172 26.87 25.26 -3.10
CA ASN A 172 26.17 25.53 -4.36
C ASN A 172 25.90 24.26 -5.16
N ILE A 173 26.90 23.38 -5.28
CA ILE A 173 26.77 22.08 -5.95
C ILE A 173 25.77 21.20 -5.20
N SER A 174 25.81 21.21 -3.86
CA SER A 174 24.83 20.49 -3.04
C SER A 174 23.42 21.00 -3.26
N LEU A 175 23.23 22.33 -3.32
CA LEU A 175 21.93 22.95 -3.56
C LEU A 175 21.38 22.54 -4.93
N LEU A 176 22.19 22.64 -5.98
CA LEU A 176 21.81 22.18 -7.32
C LEU A 176 21.47 20.68 -7.34
N ALA A 177 22.25 19.84 -6.66
CA ALA A 177 21.97 18.41 -6.56
C ALA A 177 20.63 18.15 -5.85
N SER A 178 20.38 18.86 -4.75
CA SER A 178 19.13 18.74 -4.00
C SER A 178 17.91 19.21 -4.80
N LEU A 179 18.06 20.21 -5.68
CA LEU A 179 17.01 20.66 -6.60
C LEU A 179 16.68 19.59 -7.65
N ILE A 180 17.67 18.84 -8.16
CA ILE A 180 17.42 17.70 -9.05
C ILE A 180 16.58 16.63 -8.33
N LEU A 181 16.90 16.32 -7.07
CA LEU A 181 16.11 15.40 -6.27
C LEU A 181 14.72 15.95 -5.94
N LEU A 182 14.59 17.25 -5.74
CA LEU A 182 13.29 17.90 -5.52
C LEU A 182 12.39 17.79 -6.76
N LEU A 183 12.92 17.99 -7.96
CA LEU A 183 12.18 17.75 -9.21
C LEU A 183 11.75 16.29 -9.35
N PHE A 184 12.62 15.35 -8.97
CA PHE A 184 12.25 13.93 -8.90
C PHE A 184 11.16 13.68 -7.83
N ALA A 185 11.21 14.36 -6.69
CA ALA A 185 10.19 14.25 -5.64
C ALA A 185 8.81 14.69 -6.13
N PHE A 186 8.77 15.70 -7.01
CA PHE A 186 7.57 16.17 -7.70
C PHE A 186 7.09 15.23 -8.83
N ALA A 187 7.82 14.14 -9.11
CA ALA A 187 7.69 13.28 -10.27
C ALA A 187 7.78 14.05 -11.61
N PHE A 188 8.57 15.11 -11.65
CA PHE A 188 8.91 15.80 -12.89
C PHE A 188 10.12 15.11 -13.56
N PRO A 189 10.10 14.83 -14.88
CA PRO A 189 9.06 15.16 -15.87
C PRO A 189 8.00 14.06 -16.08
N PHE A 190 7.98 12.99 -15.29
CA PHE A 190 7.08 11.84 -15.49
C PHE A 190 5.59 12.19 -15.45
N LYS A 191 5.19 13.21 -14.67
CA LYS A 191 3.81 13.73 -14.70
C LYS A 191 3.45 14.36 -16.06
N LEU A 192 4.40 15.02 -16.72
CA LEU A 192 4.20 15.62 -18.05
C LEU A 192 4.20 14.56 -19.16
N PHE A 193 5.05 13.54 -19.02
CA PHE A 193 5.20 12.47 -20.00
C PHE A 193 5.12 11.10 -19.30
N PRO A 194 3.91 10.60 -18.97
CA PRO A 194 3.75 9.34 -18.23
C PRO A 194 4.42 8.13 -18.89
N SER A 195 4.50 8.12 -20.22
CA SER A 195 5.18 7.06 -20.99
C SER A 195 6.68 6.94 -20.69
N LEU A 196 7.34 7.99 -20.18
CA LEU A 196 8.74 7.90 -19.75
C LEU A 196 8.94 6.89 -18.60
N ALA A 197 7.94 6.75 -17.73
CA ALA A 197 8.00 5.79 -16.64
C ALA A 197 7.92 4.35 -17.15
N ASP A 198 7.26 4.12 -18.30
CA ASP A 198 7.22 2.81 -18.97
C ASP A 198 8.56 2.45 -19.61
N ILE A 199 9.31 3.44 -20.11
CA ILE A 199 10.63 3.27 -20.74
C ILE A 199 11.72 2.97 -19.70
N ILE A 200 11.58 3.46 -18.47
CA ILE A 200 12.52 3.23 -17.37
C ILE A 200 11.80 2.51 -16.22
N PRO A 201 11.52 1.19 -16.35
CA PRO A 201 10.69 0.45 -15.39
C PRO A 201 11.18 0.52 -13.94
N PHE A 202 12.49 0.69 -13.73
CA PHE A 202 13.08 0.86 -12.40
C PHE A 202 12.49 2.06 -11.63
N ILE A 203 12.04 3.10 -12.32
CA ILE A 203 11.47 4.29 -11.68
C ILE A 203 10.09 3.99 -11.06
N LYS A 204 9.32 3.08 -11.65
CA LYS A 204 8.02 2.65 -11.09
C LYS A 204 8.15 1.91 -9.76
N GLN A 205 9.35 1.44 -9.42
CA GLN A 205 9.61 0.81 -8.13
C GLN A 205 9.49 1.79 -6.96
N PHE A 206 9.53 3.11 -7.20
CA PHE A 206 9.37 4.11 -6.13
C PHE A 206 7.89 4.37 -5.86
N ARG A 207 7.39 3.93 -4.70
CA ARG A 207 6.02 4.21 -4.26
C ARG A 207 5.82 5.67 -3.85
N ALA A 208 6.76 6.26 -3.11
CA ALA A 208 6.59 7.59 -2.49
C ALA A 208 7.73 8.56 -2.83
N THR A 209 7.75 9.06 -4.07
CA THR A 209 8.84 9.96 -4.51
C THR A 209 8.92 11.22 -3.66
N GLY A 210 7.85 11.65 -3.00
CA GLY A 210 7.81 12.82 -2.11
C GLY A 210 8.94 12.84 -1.06
N ARG A 211 9.34 11.67 -0.54
CA ARG A 211 10.44 11.53 0.44
C ARG A 211 11.81 12.00 -0.08
N PHE A 212 12.01 12.10 -1.40
CA PHE A 212 13.25 12.65 -1.96
C PHE A 212 13.38 14.17 -1.68
N ALA A 213 12.29 14.85 -1.32
CA ALA A 213 12.32 16.26 -0.92
C ALA A 213 13.06 16.49 0.41
N TRP A 214 13.22 15.47 1.26
CA TRP A 214 14.00 15.58 2.51
C TRP A 214 15.43 16.07 2.28
N VAL A 215 16.04 15.73 1.14
CA VAL A 215 17.37 16.21 0.79
C VAL A 215 17.38 17.72 0.60
N PHE A 216 16.38 18.25 -0.10
CA PHE A 216 16.22 19.69 -0.26
C PHE A 216 15.92 20.38 1.08
N PHE A 217 15.12 19.76 1.95
CA PHE A 217 14.89 20.27 3.30
C PHE A 217 16.21 20.52 4.04
N TYR A 218 17.10 19.53 4.10
CA TYR A 218 18.38 19.70 4.79
C TYR A 218 19.34 20.66 4.07
N VAL A 219 19.54 20.47 2.75
CA VAL A 219 20.51 21.28 1.99
C VAL A 219 20.05 22.74 1.86
N GLY A 220 18.78 22.95 1.55
CA GLY A 220 18.16 24.27 1.46
C GLY A 220 18.21 25.02 2.79
N SER A 221 17.92 24.35 3.90
CA SER A 221 18.04 24.95 5.24
C SER A 221 19.48 25.35 5.58
N VAL A 222 20.46 24.48 5.33
CA VAL A 222 21.89 24.80 5.56
C VAL A 222 22.34 25.95 4.66
N PHE A 223 21.90 25.97 3.40
CA PHE A 223 22.15 27.09 2.50
C PHE A 223 21.54 28.40 3.01
N SER A 224 20.28 28.37 3.46
CA SER A 224 19.62 29.55 4.02
C SER A 224 20.34 30.08 5.27
N VAL A 225 20.80 29.20 6.17
CA VAL A 225 21.62 29.57 7.34
C VAL A 225 22.92 30.25 6.91
N TYR A 226 23.57 29.74 5.86
CA TYR A 226 24.77 30.36 5.30
C TYR A 226 24.49 31.78 4.79
N ILE A 227 23.39 31.98 4.05
CA ILE A 227 23.00 33.32 3.56
C ILE A 227 22.65 34.26 4.72
N ILE A 228 21.94 33.79 5.73
CA ILE A 228 21.65 34.54 6.96
C ILE A 228 22.95 35.02 7.62
N GLN A 229 23.97 34.17 7.69
CA GLN A 229 25.29 34.54 8.20
C GLN A 229 25.94 35.64 7.35
N GLN A 230 25.88 35.56 6.03
CA GLN A 230 26.44 36.58 5.13
C GLN A 230 25.71 37.93 5.27
N ILE A 231 24.39 37.91 5.43
CA ILE A 231 23.57 39.10 5.71
C ILE A 231 23.98 39.71 7.04
N PHE A 232 24.12 38.89 8.10
CA PHE A 232 24.54 39.34 9.43
C PHE A 232 25.91 40.04 9.40
N ILE A 233 26.92 39.44 8.76
CA ILE A 233 28.26 40.01 8.63
C ILE A 233 28.20 41.37 7.92
N THR A 234 27.38 41.47 6.87
CA THR A 234 27.21 42.71 6.09
C THR A 234 26.56 43.81 6.92
N LEU A 235 25.48 43.52 7.64
CA LEU A 235 24.78 44.48 8.48
C LEU A 235 25.66 44.98 9.65
N LYS A 236 26.42 44.07 10.27
CA LYS A 236 27.35 44.40 11.35
C LYS A 236 28.48 45.34 10.87
N GLY A 237 29.00 45.11 9.65
CA GLY A 237 30.02 45.97 9.03
C GLY A 237 29.52 47.37 8.68
N ASN A 238 28.23 47.51 8.36
CA ASN A 238 27.61 48.79 7.96
C ASN A 238 27.06 49.61 9.15
N LYS A 239 27.57 49.41 10.37
CA LYS A 239 27.11 50.08 11.61
C LYS A 239 25.65 49.81 12.02
N HIS A 240 24.96 48.85 11.39
CA HIS A 240 23.59 48.43 11.74
C HIS A 240 23.58 47.24 12.72
N GLN A 241 24.40 47.30 13.77
CA GLN A 241 24.65 46.14 14.64
C GLN A 241 23.39 45.66 15.38
N ALA A 242 22.58 46.57 15.91
CA ALA A 242 21.34 46.21 16.61
C ALA A 242 20.37 45.44 15.69
N PHE A 243 20.21 45.90 14.44
CA PHE A 243 19.37 45.23 13.45
C PHE A 243 19.95 43.85 13.05
N ALA A 244 21.27 43.72 12.94
CA ALA A 244 21.91 42.44 12.67
C ALA A 244 21.60 41.39 13.77
N TYR A 245 21.70 41.79 15.05
CA TYR A 245 21.39 40.90 16.17
C TYR A 245 19.89 40.58 16.26
N LEU A 246 19.01 41.56 15.99
CA LEU A 246 17.57 41.30 15.95
C LEU A 246 17.21 40.33 14.82
N PHE A 247 17.80 40.49 13.63
CA PHE A 247 17.57 39.63 12.48
C PHE A 247 18.00 38.19 12.77
N ILE A 248 19.20 37.96 13.33
CA ILE A 248 19.66 36.60 13.62
C ILE A 248 18.86 35.96 14.77
N ALA A 249 18.45 36.74 15.77
CA ALA A 249 17.55 36.27 16.83
C ALA A 249 16.19 35.84 16.24
N PHE A 250 15.59 36.66 15.38
CA PHE A 250 14.35 36.33 14.69
C PHE A 250 14.50 35.08 13.81
N ALA A 251 15.59 35.01 13.04
CA ALA A 251 15.90 33.87 12.18
C ALA A 251 16.11 32.55 12.94
N GLY A 252 16.56 32.61 14.20
CA GLY A 252 16.69 31.45 15.07
C GLY A 252 15.41 31.09 15.82
N ILE A 253 14.67 32.09 16.32
CA ILE A 253 13.45 31.88 17.12
C ILE A 253 12.29 31.40 16.25
N LEU A 254 12.10 31.97 15.06
CA LEU A 254 10.90 31.69 14.25
C LEU A 254 10.80 30.20 13.87
N PRO A 255 11.85 29.52 13.36
CA PRO A 255 11.76 28.09 13.09
C PRO A 255 11.45 27.24 14.32
N VAL A 256 11.91 27.65 15.51
CA VAL A 256 11.58 26.96 16.78
C VAL A 256 10.10 27.14 17.11
N VAL A 257 9.57 28.36 16.97
CA VAL A 257 8.14 28.65 17.18
C VAL A 257 7.25 27.89 16.19
N GLU A 258 7.67 27.79 14.93
CA GLU A 258 6.96 27.02 13.89
C GLU A 258 7.02 25.51 14.13
N GLY A 259 8.15 24.99 14.63
CA GLY A 259 8.34 23.55 14.88
C GLY A 259 7.73 23.06 16.20
N LEU A 260 7.57 23.95 17.18
CA LEU A 260 7.11 23.56 18.53
C LEU A 260 5.73 22.90 18.55
N PRO A 261 4.69 23.40 17.85
CA PRO A 261 3.37 22.75 17.84
C PRO A 261 3.42 21.31 17.33
N TYR A 262 4.18 21.04 16.26
CA TYR A 262 4.35 19.68 15.76
C TYR A 262 5.08 18.78 16.76
N HIS A 263 6.13 19.29 17.41
CA HIS A 263 6.84 18.56 18.45
C HIS A 263 5.95 18.23 19.65
N VAL A 264 5.12 19.18 20.10
CA VAL A 264 4.17 18.97 21.20
C VAL A 264 3.11 17.95 20.82
N GLU A 265 2.50 18.08 19.63
CA GLU A 265 1.51 17.14 19.12
C GLU A 265 2.09 15.72 19.00
N THR A 266 3.26 15.59 18.37
CA THR A 266 3.94 14.31 18.19
C THR A 266 4.33 13.68 19.53
N SER A 267 4.86 14.49 20.46
CA SER A 267 5.17 14.02 21.82
C SER A 267 3.92 13.54 22.54
N GLY A 268 2.82 14.30 22.46
CA GLY A 268 1.54 13.91 23.05
C GLY A 268 1.09 12.54 22.54
N LYS A 269 0.99 12.39 21.22
CA LYS A 269 0.57 11.14 20.56
C LYS A 269 1.46 9.94 20.92
N ILE A 270 2.78 10.10 20.91
CA ILE A 270 3.71 9.00 21.24
C ILE A 270 3.57 8.57 22.71
N THR A 271 3.16 9.46 23.61
CA THR A 271 2.98 9.17 25.04
C THR A 271 1.59 8.64 25.42
N GLU A 272 0.61 8.64 24.51
CA GLU A 272 -0.75 8.14 24.77
C GLU A 272 -0.77 6.64 25.09
N ILE A 273 0.12 5.87 24.44
CA ILE A 273 0.17 4.42 24.59
C ILE A 273 1.46 4.05 25.35
N LYS A 274 1.29 3.36 26.48
CA LYS A 274 2.43 2.81 27.23
C LYS A 274 3.15 1.75 26.39
N ASN A 275 4.44 1.56 26.65
CA ASN A 275 5.21 0.53 25.98
C ASN A 275 4.65 -0.88 26.27
N LEU A 276 3.94 -1.47 25.30
CA LEU A 276 3.31 -2.79 25.39
C LEU A 276 4.31 -3.96 25.29
N PHE A 277 5.59 -3.70 25.02
CA PHE A 277 6.66 -4.69 25.12
C PHE A 277 7.08 -4.98 26.56
N LEU A 278 6.61 -4.17 27.52
CA LEU A 278 6.80 -4.40 28.96
C LEU A 278 5.58 -5.14 29.52
N LYS A 279 5.78 -6.32 30.09
CA LYS A 279 4.68 -7.21 30.54
C LYS A 279 3.76 -6.50 31.53
N GLU A 280 4.30 -5.66 32.41
CA GLU A 280 3.54 -4.88 33.40
C GLU A 280 2.52 -3.93 32.77
N ASN A 281 2.76 -3.42 31.57
CA ASN A 281 1.87 -2.50 30.86
C ASN A 281 0.75 -3.20 30.09
N LEU A 282 0.77 -4.54 29.99
CA LEU A 282 -0.30 -5.27 29.34
C LEU A 282 -1.59 -5.23 30.16
N ASP A 283 -2.71 -5.26 29.43
CA ASP A 283 -4.03 -5.47 30.00
C ASP A 283 -4.07 -6.74 30.86
N LYS A 284 -4.81 -6.70 31.97
CA LYS A 284 -4.99 -7.84 32.88
C LYS A 284 -5.57 -9.06 32.17
N ALA A 285 -6.55 -8.88 31.29
CA ALA A 285 -7.16 -9.96 30.53
C ALA A 285 -6.15 -10.62 29.58
N LEU A 286 -5.25 -9.84 28.95
CA LEU A 286 -4.20 -10.39 28.10
C LEU A 286 -3.16 -11.17 28.90
N LYS A 287 -2.76 -10.68 30.08
CA LYS A 287 -1.87 -11.42 30.99
C LYS A 287 -2.48 -12.78 31.37
N ILE A 288 -3.72 -12.78 31.83
CA ILE A 288 -4.44 -14.01 32.21
C ILE A 288 -4.53 -14.94 31.01
N GLY A 289 -5.03 -14.46 29.87
CA GLY A 289 -5.20 -15.31 28.68
C GLY A 289 -3.90 -15.92 28.16
N LEU A 290 -2.75 -15.23 28.31
CA LEU A 290 -1.43 -15.77 27.96
C LEU A 290 -0.96 -16.87 28.92
N ASP A 291 -1.46 -16.90 30.14
CA ASP A 291 -1.13 -17.92 31.15
C ASP A 291 -2.06 -19.17 31.04
N GLU A 292 -3.13 -19.12 30.23
CA GLU A 292 -4.09 -20.22 30.02
C GLU A 292 -3.59 -21.33 29.05
N PHE A 293 -2.47 -21.12 28.37
CA PHE A 293 -1.93 -22.10 27.43
C PHE A 293 -0.40 -22.09 27.39
N ASN A 294 0.20 -23.20 26.96
CA ASN A 294 1.64 -23.29 26.76
C ASN A 294 2.00 -23.01 25.28
N PRO A 295 2.71 -21.91 24.97
CA PRO A 295 3.07 -21.56 23.59
C PRO A 295 3.82 -22.66 22.82
N ILE A 296 4.58 -23.52 23.51
CA ILE A 296 5.39 -24.59 22.88
C ILE A 296 4.49 -25.63 22.18
N GLU A 297 3.23 -25.73 22.58
CA GLU A 297 2.27 -26.67 21.99
C GLU A 297 1.76 -26.22 20.63
N PHE A 298 1.89 -24.94 20.30
CA PHE A 298 1.39 -24.37 19.04
C PHE A 298 2.53 -24.18 18.04
N GLN A 299 2.19 -24.14 16.74
CA GLN A 299 3.16 -23.84 15.68
C GLN A 299 3.07 -22.42 15.14
N ALA A 300 1.88 -21.83 15.09
CA ALA A 300 1.66 -20.49 14.59
C ALA A 300 0.32 -19.91 15.07
N ILE A 301 0.18 -18.59 14.90
CA ILE A 301 -1.03 -17.81 15.19
C ILE A 301 -1.84 -17.63 13.91
N ILE A 302 -3.15 -17.87 13.97
CA ILE A 302 -4.10 -17.44 12.94
C ILE A 302 -4.90 -16.26 13.52
N PRO A 303 -4.73 -15.03 12.99
CA PRO A 303 -5.49 -13.88 13.44
C PRO A 303 -6.89 -13.88 12.81
N LEU A 304 -7.94 -13.61 13.61
CA LEU A 304 -9.30 -13.37 13.14
C LEU A 304 -9.87 -12.08 13.77
N PRO A 305 -10.47 -11.14 13.00
CA PRO A 305 -10.61 -11.13 11.54
C PRO A 305 -9.27 -11.23 10.80
N PHE A 306 -9.27 -11.96 9.70
CA PHE A 306 -8.04 -12.30 8.99
C PHE A 306 -7.57 -11.11 8.16
N TYR A 307 -6.28 -10.80 8.25
CA TYR A 307 -5.65 -9.71 7.51
C TYR A 307 -4.44 -10.19 6.72
N TYR A 308 -4.26 -9.58 5.55
CA TYR A 308 -3.15 -9.89 4.66
C TYR A 308 -2.87 -8.71 3.74
N ILE A 309 -1.67 -8.15 3.79
CA ILE A 309 -1.23 -7.04 2.93
C ILE A 309 0.16 -7.35 2.40
N GLY A 310 0.37 -7.04 1.11
CA GLY A 310 1.71 -6.91 0.54
C GLY A 310 1.91 -7.41 -0.89
N SER A 311 1.01 -8.25 -1.40
CA SER A 311 1.19 -8.91 -2.71
C SER A 311 0.74 -8.07 -3.89
N GLU A 312 0.01 -6.98 -3.62
CA GLU A 312 -0.72 -6.17 -4.59
C GLU A 312 -1.74 -6.96 -5.44
N THR A 313 -2.01 -8.26 -5.19
CA THR A 313 -3.03 -9.05 -5.93
C THR A 313 -4.07 -9.66 -4.99
N PHE A 314 -3.59 -10.15 -3.86
CA PHE A 314 -4.34 -10.82 -2.81
C PHE A 314 -4.18 -10.01 -1.53
N SER A 315 -5.29 -9.54 -0.97
CA SER A 315 -5.31 -8.68 0.20
C SER A 315 -6.49 -8.99 1.09
N ARG A 316 -6.38 -8.72 2.38
CA ARG A 316 -7.47 -8.75 3.34
C ARG A 316 -7.35 -7.52 4.24
N PRO A 317 -8.42 -6.73 4.38
CA PRO A 317 -8.34 -5.44 5.05
C PRO A 317 -7.94 -5.65 6.51
N PRO A 318 -6.94 -4.89 6.99
CA PRO A 318 -6.54 -4.92 8.37
C PRO A 318 -7.58 -4.28 9.28
N GLN A 319 -7.65 -4.75 10.52
CA GLN A 319 -8.41 -4.08 11.57
C GLN A 319 -7.50 -3.84 12.78
N ASN A 320 -7.58 -2.65 13.37
CA ASN A 320 -6.57 -2.15 14.30
C ASN A 320 -6.38 -3.08 15.52
N LYS A 321 -7.47 -3.66 16.05
CA LYS A 321 -7.38 -4.45 17.29
C LYS A 321 -6.75 -5.81 17.04
N ILE A 322 -7.14 -6.53 15.99
CA ILE A 322 -6.56 -7.85 15.70
C ILE A 322 -5.08 -7.77 15.32
N GLU A 323 -4.66 -6.73 14.59
CA GLU A 323 -3.25 -6.53 14.25
C GLU A 323 -2.40 -6.34 15.50
N GLN A 324 -2.77 -5.37 16.34
CA GLN A 324 -2.05 -5.11 17.57
C GLN A 324 -2.04 -6.35 18.48
N LEU A 325 -3.19 -7.01 18.64
CA LEU A 325 -3.32 -8.17 19.52
C LEU A 325 -2.48 -9.35 19.03
N SER A 326 -2.58 -9.72 17.75
CA SER A 326 -1.82 -10.85 17.20
C SER A 326 -0.31 -10.60 17.20
N MET A 327 0.14 -9.37 16.92
CA MET A 327 1.56 -9.00 17.02
C MET A 327 2.06 -9.05 18.47
N LEU A 328 1.28 -8.57 19.44
CA LEU A 328 1.65 -8.68 20.86
C LEU A 328 1.70 -10.13 21.31
N VAL A 329 0.68 -10.94 21.00
CA VAL A 329 0.68 -12.37 21.32
C VAL A 329 1.91 -13.04 20.68
N SER A 330 2.24 -12.74 19.43
CA SER A 330 3.45 -13.24 18.76
C SER A 330 4.73 -12.89 19.52
N VAL A 331 4.87 -11.65 19.99
CA VAL A 331 6.06 -11.23 20.77
C VAL A 331 6.19 -12.01 22.08
N TYR A 332 5.11 -12.18 22.83
CA TYR A 332 5.17 -12.85 24.14
C TYR A 332 5.23 -14.38 24.05
N THR A 333 4.65 -14.96 23.00
CA THR A 333 4.62 -16.41 22.76
C THR A 333 5.78 -16.91 21.90
N LYS A 334 6.43 -16.01 21.16
CA LYS A 334 7.41 -16.29 20.09
C LYS A 334 6.85 -17.12 18.94
N LEU A 335 5.53 -17.19 18.80
CA LEU A 335 4.87 -17.87 17.69
C LEU A 335 4.83 -16.96 16.46
N PRO A 336 5.11 -17.47 15.25
CA PRO A 336 4.90 -16.74 14.00
C PRO A 336 3.40 -16.55 13.72
N ILE A 337 3.05 -15.59 12.88
CA ILE A 337 1.66 -15.29 12.50
C ILE A 337 1.44 -15.73 11.05
N ILE A 338 0.37 -16.49 10.80
CA ILE A 338 -0.16 -16.79 9.47
C ILE A 338 -1.08 -15.63 9.07
N GLY A 339 -0.46 -14.49 8.84
CA GLY A 339 -1.06 -13.21 8.50
C GLY A 339 0.10 -12.27 8.14
N ALA A 340 -0.16 -11.30 7.28
CA ALA A 340 0.92 -10.44 6.80
C ALA A 340 0.50 -8.99 6.78
N TYR A 341 1.40 -8.12 7.26
CA TYR A 341 1.37 -6.69 6.97
C TYR A 341 2.74 -6.31 6.42
N LEU A 342 3.00 -6.74 5.20
CA LEU A 342 4.32 -6.63 4.58
C LEU A 342 4.22 -5.84 3.28
N THR A 343 5.38 -5.53 2.72
CA THR A 343 5.47 -4.93 1.39
C THR A 343 6.09 -5.93 0.44
N ARG A 344 5.51 -6.06 -0.76
CA ARG A 344 6.03 -6.89 -1.86
C ARG A 344 6.19 -8.37 -1.47
N THR A 345 5.13 -9.00 -1.00
CA THR A 345 5.12 -10.45 -0.75
C THR A 345 5.00 -11.23 -2.08
N SER A 346 5.41 -12.50 -2.06
CA SER A 346 5.25 -13.40 -3.21
C SER A 346 3.76 -13.64 -3.50
N ILE A 347 3.33 -13.44 -4.74
CA ILE A 347 1.92 -13.59 -5.13
C ILE A 347 1.42 -15.04 -4.93
N PRO A 348 2.16 -16.10 -5.34
CA PRO A 348 1.79 -17.48 -5.05
C PRO A 348 1.66 -17.81 -3.56
N GLU A 349 2.59 -17.33 -2.73
CA GLU A 349 2.53 -17.57 -1.27
C GLU A 349 1.33 -16.86 -0.65
N SER A 350 1.07 -15.61 -1.06
CA SER A 350 -0.11 -14.86 -0.64
C SER A 350 -1.41 -15.57 -0.99
N LYS A 351 -1.49 -16.13 -2.21
CA LYS A 351 -2.62 -16.94 -2.64
C LYS A 351 -2.83 -18.16 -1.76
N ASN A 352 -1.77 -18.93 -1.50
CA ASN A 352 -1.82 -20.12 -0.63
C ASN A 352 -2.25 -19.76 0.80
N ILE A 353 -1.79 -18.63 1.32
CA ILE A 353 -2.16 -18.16 2.67
C ILE A 353 -3.64 -17.75 2.72
N ILE A 354 -4.14 -16.98 1.75
CA ILE A 354 -5.56 -16.59 1.74
C ILE A 354 -6.49 -17.79 1.55
N GLN A 355 -6.06 -18.83 0.82
CA GLN A 355 -6.81 -20.10 0.71
C GLN A 355 -7.16 -20.73 2.07
N LEU A 356 -6.48 -20.34 3.15
CA LEU A 356 -6.87 -20.74 4.50
C LEU A 356 -8.30 -20.33 4.85
N MET A 357 -8.76 -19.17 4.37
CA MET A 357 -10.13 -18.68 4.56
C MET A 357 -11.12 -19.31 3.58
N SER A 358 -10.66 -19.98 2.51
CA SER A 358 -11.57 -20.67 1.60
C SER A 358 -12.30 -21.82 2.31
N PRO A 359 -13.55 -22.12 1.89
CA PRO A 359 -14.32 -23.25 2.38
C PRO A 359 -13.50 -24.55 2.39
N ALA A 360 -13.73 -25.38 3.41
CA ALA A 360 -12.88 -26.53 3.67
C ALA A 360 -12.92 -27.62 2.58
N TYR A 361 -13.91 -27.60 1.67
CA TYR A 361 -13.94 -28.51 0.51
C TYR A 361 -13.00 -28.08 -0.64
N TYR A 362 -12.50 -26.84 -0.63
CA TYR A 362 -11.48 -26.41 -1.59
C TYR A 362 -10.07 -26.83 -1.15
N PRO A 363 -9.19 -27.19 -2.10
CA PRO A 363 -7.82 -27.56 -1.79
C PRO A 363 -7.03 -26.38 -1.22
N LYS A 364 -6.32 -26.61 -0.11
CA LYS A 364 -5.47 -25.61 0.54
C LYS A 364 -4.00 -25.97 0.32
N LYS A 365 -3.37 -25.35 -0.67
CA LYS A 365 -1.97 -25.69 -1.04
C LYS A 365 -0.98 -25.46 0.09
N LEU A 366 -1.28 -24.51 0.98
CA LEU A 366 -0.49 -24.18 2.18
C LEU A 366 -0.23 -25.40 3.09
N GLU A 367 -1.10 -26.42 3.09
CA GLU A 367 -0.91 -27.61 3.92
C GLU A 367 0.44 -28.29 3.67
N ASN A 368 0.90 -28.32 2.41
CA ASN A 368 2.17 -28.92 2.02
C ASN A 368 3.38 -28.16 2.56
N ASP A 369 3.22 -26.86 2.84
CA ASP A 369 4.27 -25.98 3.34
C ASP A 369 4.37 -26.02 4.88
N ILE A 370 3.47 -26.75 5.56
CA ILE A 370 3.39 -26.84 7.01
C ILE A 370 3.70 -28.27 7.48
N PRO A 371 4.99 -28.62 7.66
CA PRO A 371 5.40 -30.00 7.97
C PRO A 371 5.11 -30.40 9.43
N ASN A 372 4.82 -29.46 10.32
CA ASN A 372 4.59 -29.72 11.74
C ASN A 372 3.11 -30.06 12.01
N GLU A 373 2.85 -31.05 12.87
CA GLU A 373 1.51 -31.51 13.25
C GLU A 373 0.91 -30.78 14.46
N LYS A 374 1.65 -29.85 15.09
CA LYS A 374 1.15 -29.06 16.22
C LYS A 374 -0.12 -28.28 15.87
N PRO A 375 -1.00 -28.00 16.84
CA PRO A 375 -2.14 -27.10 16.64
C PRO A 375 -1.73 -25.65 16.32
N PHE A 376 -2.70 -24.89 15.82
CA PHE A 376 -2.63 -23.44 15.65
C PHE A 376 -3.37 -22.73 16.78
N LEU A 377 -2.81 -21.61 17.21
CA LEU A 377 -3.47 -20.68 18.13
C LEU A 377 -4.29 -19.70 17.30
N ILE A 378 -5.61 -19.68 17.42
CA ILE A 378 -6.42 -18.66 16.80
C ILE A 378 -6.59 -17.50 17.79
N VAL A 379 -6.13 -16.32 17.40
CA VAL A 379 -6.31 -15.08 18.14
C VAL A 379 -7.49 -14.34 17.54
N VAL A 380 -8.52 -14.07 18.34
CA VAL A 380 -9.78 -13.52 17.85
C VAL A 380 -10.09 -12.19 18.54
N SER A 381 -10.15 -11.09 17.80
CA SER A 381 -10.74 -9.83 18.30
C SER A 381 -12.27 -9.88 18.18
N LYS A 382 -12.99 -9.03 18.92
CA LYS A 382 -14.47 -8.91 18.78
C LYS A 382 -14.91 -8.04 17.60
N GLU A 383 -13.99 -7.74 16.68
CA GLU A 383 -14.30 -7.05 15.44
C GLU A 383 -15.13 -7.94 14.48
N SER A 384 -15.72 -7.33 13.45
CA SER A 384 -16.60 -8.04 12.51
C SER A 384 -15.82 -9.08 11.71
N LYS A 385 -16.37 -10.30 11.64
CA LYS A 385 -15.82 -11.44 10.90
C LYS A 385 -16.70 -11.79 9.70
N THR A 386 -16.09 -12.36 8.68
CA THR A 386 -16.82 -12.88 7.52
C THR A 386 -17.47 -14.24 7.84
N LYS A 387 -18.40 -14.66 6.99
CA LYS A 387 -19.01 -15.99 7.09
C LYS A 387 -17.99 -17.13 7.02
N TYR A 388 -16.86 -16.91 6.33
CA TYR A 388 -15.81 -17.90 6.18
C TYR A 388 -14.90 -17.98 7.40
N GLU A 389 -14.58 -16.84 8.00
CA GLU A 389 -13.85 -16.76 9.27
C GLU A 389 -14.66 -17.40 10.41
N GLU A 390 -15.97 -17.14 10.48
CA GLU A 390 -16.87 -17.78 11.44
C GLU A 390 -16.96 -19.30 11.21
N ALA A 391 -17.00 -19.76 9.95
CA ALA A 391 -16.99 -21.18 9.63
C ALA A 391 -15.69 -21.87 10.07
N LEU A 392 -14.54 -21.20 9.94
CA LEU A 392 -13.27 -21.69 10.47
C LEU A 392 -13.31 -21.76 12.01
N LEU A 393 -13.74 -20.68 12.65
CA LEU A 393 -13.79 -20.57 14.11
C LEU A 393 -14.73 -21.60 14.75
N SER A 394 -15.84 -21.93 14.09
CA SER A 394 -16.83 -22.92 14.58
C SER A 394 -16.28 -24.34 14.77
N ARG A 395 -15.11 -24.63 14.20
CA ARG A 395 -14.40 -25.91 14.30
C ARG A 395 -13.24 -25.88 15.30
N ALA A 396 -13.02 -24.75 15.96
CA ALA A 396 -11.95 -24.53 16.91
C ALA A 396 -12.45 -24.69 18.36
N GLU A 397 -11.55 -25.07 19.26
CA GLU A 397 -11.80 -25.23 20.69
C GLU A 397 -11.47 -23.92 21.42
N LEU A 398 -12.41 -23.40 22.22
CA LEU A 398 -12.17 -22.19 23.01
C LEU A 398 -11.18 -22.49 24.16
N ILE A 399 -10.11 -21.70 24.24
CA ILE A 399 -9.14 -21.73 25.36
C ILE A 399 -9.51 -20.67 26.39
N PHE A 400 -9.69 -19.43 25.94
CA PHE A 400 -9.90 -18.27 26.79
C PHE A 400 -10.81 -17.25 26.12
N THR A 401 -11.62 -16.55 26.91
CA THR A 401 -12.41 -15.42 26.42
C THR A 401 -12.40 -14.27 27.41
N SER A 402 -12.36 -13.05 26.88
CA SER A 402 -12.57 -11.80 27.59
C SER A 402 -13.64 -10.97 26.87
N THR A 403 -13.84 -9.73 27.32
CA THR A 403 -14.71 -8.75 26.66
C THR A 403 -14.21 -8.36 25.28
N ASP A 404 -12.89 -8.29 25.09
CA ASP A 404 -12.27 -7.68 23.91
C ASP A 404 -11.71 -8.69 22.91
N PHE A 405 -11.38 -9.89 23.38
CA PHE A 405 -10.75 -10.92 22.57
C PHE A 405 -10.95 -12.33 23.13
N SER A 406 -10.58 -13.33 22.35
CA SER A 406 -10.61 -14.74 22.73
C SER A 406 -9.47 -15.51 22.06
N PHE A 407 -9.05 -16.60 22.70
CA PHE A 407 -8.07 -17.55 22.17
C PHE A 407 -8.73 -18.88 21.93
N TYR A 408 -8.43 -19.50 20.78
CA TYR A 408 -8.89 -20.82 20.42
C TYR A 408 -7.73 -21.69 19.95
N LYS A 409 -7.95 -23.00 20.00
CA LYS A 409 -7.07 -24.03 19.46
C LYS A 409 -7.72 -24.66 18.24
N ILE A 410 -6.96 -24.87 17.18
CA ILE A 410 -7.39 -25.73 16.07
C ILE A 410 -6.28 -26.70 15.69
N GLU A 411 -6.59 -27.99 15.66
CA GLU A 411 -5.65 -29.01 15.20
C GLU A 411 -5.39 -28.88 13.70
N LYS A 412 -4.17 -29.20 13.25
CA LYS A 412 -3.82 -29.15 11.81
C LYS A 412 -4.78 -30.01 10.98
N ALA A 413 -5.03 -31.24 11.41
CA ALA A 413 -5.95 -32.16 10.73
C ALA A 413 -7.36 -31.56 10.59
N THR A 414 -7.88 -30.91 11.64
CA THR A 414 -9.18 -30.23 11.60
C THR A 414 -9.15 -29.02 10.67
N LEU A 415 -8.08 -28.20 10.72
CA LEU A 415 -7.96 -27.00 9.89
C LEU A 415 -8.04 -27.31 8.39
N PHE A 416 -7.39 -28.39 7.96
CA PHE A 416 -7.29 -28.85 6.56
C PHE A 416 -8.28 -29.97 6.19
N GLU A 417 -9.17 -30.38 7.09
CA GLU A 417 -10.18 -31.41 6.83
C GLU A 417 -11.07 -31.03 5.63
N ASN A 418 -11.19 -31.93 4.65
CA ASN A 418 -12.05 -31.71 3.49
C ASN A 418 -13.54 -31.97 3.82
N SER A 419 -14.37 -30.93 3.70
CA SER A 419 -15.81 -31.02 4.04
C SER A 419 -16.73 -31.52 2.92
N TYR A 420 -16.20 -31.99 1.77
CA TYR A 420 -16.97 -32.44 0.61
C TYR A 420 -18.09 -33.42 0.97
N ASN A 421 -17.78 -34.48 1.71
CA ASN A 421 -18.76 -35.51 2.09
C ASN A 421 -19.84 -34.95 3.01
N ALA A 422 -19.47 -34.04 3.91
CA ALA A 422 -20.42 -33.38 4.81
C ALA A 422 -21.39 -32.49 4.03
N GLU A 423 -20.89 -31.73 3.04
CA GLU A 423 -21.73 -30.90 2.18
C GLU A 423 -22.66 -31.72 1.28
N LEU A 424 -22.19 -32.87 0.74
CA LEU A 424 -23.06 -33.78 0.01
C LEU A 424 -24.16 -34.38 0.88
N LYS A 425 -23.85 -34.75 2.12
CA LYS A 425 -24.85 -35.26 3.07
C LYS A 425 -25.90 -34.18 3.35
N LYS A 426 -25.47 -32.96 3.67
CA LYS A 426 -26.38 -31.81 3.85
C LYS A 426 -27.28 -31.60 2.64
N PHE A 427 -26.74 -31.66 1.42
CA PHE A 427 -27.54 -31.56 0.21
C PHE A 427 -28.57 -32.70 0.09
N LYS A 428 -28.17 -33.95 0.32
CA LYS A 428 -29.10 -35.10 0.27
C LYS A 428 -30.26 -34.96 1.26
N ASP A 429 -29.97 -34.49 2.48
CA ASP A 429 -30.96 -34.27 3.53
C ASP A 429 -31.93 -33.13 3.17
N LEU A 430 -31.46 -32.11 2.46
CA LEU A 430 -32.26 -30.95 2.04
C LEU A 430 -32.95 -31.12 0.69
N LYS A 431 -32.46 -32.01 -0.19
CA LYS A 431 -32.85 -32.10 -1.60
C LYS A 431 -34.35 -32.18 -1.82
N TYR A 432 -35.08 -32.91 -0.97
CA TYR A 432 -36.52 -33.09 -1.07
C TYR A 432 -37.35 -31.87 -0.64
N LYS A 433 -36.74 -30.93 0.09
CA LYS A 433 -37.35 -29.67 0.51
C LYS A 433 -37.16 -28.56 -0.55
N LEU A 434 -36.13 -28.68 -1.38
CA LEU A 434 -35.83 -27.72 -2.44
C LEU A 434 -36.80 -27.85 -3.62
N LYS A 435 -37.12 -26.73 -4.26
CA LYS A 435 -37.99 -26.61 -5.43
C LYS A 435 -37.18 -26.18 -6.65
N LYS A 436 -37.64 -26.57 -7.84
CA LYS A 436 -36.95 -26.19 -9.09
C LYS A 436 -37.28 -24.76 -9.50
N GLN A 437 -36.27 -23.98 -9.86
CA GLN A 437 -36.40 -22.64 -10.44
C GLN A 437 -35.23 -22.41 -11.42
N GLN A 438 -35.53 -22.08 -12.68
CA GLN A 438 -34.52 -21.74 -13.72
C GLN A 438 -33.34 -22.72 -13.81
N GLY A 439 -33.60 -24.03 -13.68
CA GLY A 439 -32.55 -25.07 -13.72
C GLY A 439 -31.82 -25.32 -12.39
N PHE A 440 -32.09 -24.54 -11.35
CA PHE A 440 -31.60 -24.72 -9.99
C PHE A 440 -32.63 -25.38 -9.06
N LEU A 441 -32.14 -25.90 -7.94
CA LEU A 441 -32.90 -26.34 -6.77
C LEU A 441 -32.74 -25.31 -5.66
N THR A 442 -33.83 -24.69 -5.24
CA THR A 442 -33.83 -23.58 -4.27
C THR A 442 -34.86 -23.77 -3.15
N ASP A 443 -34.57 -23.22 -1.98
CA ASP A 443 -35.53 -23.14 -0.87
C ASP A 443 -36.49 -21.94 -0.99
N ASN A 444 -36.22 -21.00 -1.89
CA ASN A 444 -37.06 -19.85 -2.21
C ASN A 444 -37.36 -19.77 -3.72
N PRO A 445 -38.34 -20.54 -4.23
CA PRO A 445 -38.65 -20.60 -5.66
C PRO A 445 -39.27 -19.32 -6.24
N SER A 446 -39.72 -18.40 -5.39
CA SER A 446 -40.21 -17.07 -5.75
C SER A 446 -39.13 -15.99 -5.68
N GLY A 447 -37.95 -16.31 -5.12
CA GLY A 447 -36.85 -15.38 -4.98
C GLY A 447 -36.23 -15.01 -6.33
N PHE A 448 -35.62 -13.83 -6.41
CA PHE A 448 -34.89 -13.45 -7.60
C PHE A 448 -33.60 -14.28 -7.73
N ILE A 449 -33.40 -14.86 -8.92
CA ILE A 449 -32.16 -15.54 -9.32
C ILE A 449 -31.86 -15.10 -10.75
N TYR A 450 -30.64 -14.64 -10.98
CA TYR A 450 -30.06 -14.41 -12.29
C TYR A 450 -28.72 -15.13 -12.36
N TYR A 451 -28.50 -15.90 -13.43
CA TYR A 451 -27.27 -16.65 -13.63
C TYR A 451 -26.84 -16.57 -15.10
N ASP A 452 -25.57 -16.26 -15.33
CA ASP A 452 -24.93 -16.26 -16.64
C ASP A 452 -23.57 -16.97 -16.54
N ASP A 453 -23.45 -18.11 -17.22
CA ASP A 453 -22.22 -18.92 -17.34
C ASP A 453 -21.40 -18.54 -18.59
N PHE A 454 -21.81 -17.49 -19.30
CA PHE A 454 -21.14 -16.95 -20.48
C PHE A 454 -20.85 -18.00 -21.58
N GLU A 455 -21.59 -19.11 -21.64
CA GLU A 455 -21.42 -20.16 -22.66
C GLU A 455 -21.61 -19.64 -24.09
N SER A 456 -22.29 -18.50 -24.26
CA SER A 456 -22.44 -17.80 -25.54
C SER A 456 -21.19 -17.07 -26.01
N SER A 457 -20.17 -16.93 -25.15
CA SER A 457 -18.90 -16.23 -25.40
C SER A 457 -17.72 -17.19 -25.21
N PRO A 458 -17.34 -17.96 -26.26
CA PRO A 458 -16.25 -18.93 -26.17
C PRO A 458 -14.93 -18.29 -25.70
N SER A 459 -14.28 -18.91 -24.72
CA SER A 459 -13.02 -18.44 -24.14
C SER A 459 -12.10 -19.62 -23.84
N GLU A 460 -10.80 -19.47 -24.12
CA GLU A 460 -9.78 -20.45 -23.68
C GLU A 460 -9.52 -20.37 -22.17
N ILE A 461 -9.83 -19.22 -21.56
CA ILE A 461 -9.77 -18.98 -20.12
C ILE A 461 -11.20 -18.93 -19.61
N ALA A 462 -11.72 -20.10 -19.26
CA ALA A 462 -13.01 -20.30 -18.62
C ALA A 462 -12.80 -21.06 -17.31
N PHE A 463 -13.72 -20.93 -16.37
CA PHE A 463 -13.59 -21.59 -15.08
C PHE A 463 -13.77 -23.10 -15.25
N GLU A 464 -14.97 -23.52 -15.64
CA GLU A 464 -15.33 -24.93 -15.89
C GLU A 464 -16.36 -25.08 -17.04
N SER A 465 -16.78 -23.97 -17.62
CA SER A 465 -17.64 -23.82 -18.78
C SER A 465 -16.83 -23.80 -20.09
N LYS A 466 -17.49 -23.70 -21.25
CA LYS A 466 -16.83 -23.48 -22.55
C LYS A 466 -16.71 -21.99 -22.91
N GLY A 467 -17.23 -21.11 -22.08
CA GLY A 467 -17.28 -19.67 -22.34
C GLY A 467 -17.06 -18.87 -21.07
N ALA A 468 -16.54 -17.67 -21.22
CA ALA A 468 -16.33 -16.73 -20.13
C ALA A 468 -16.36 -15.31 -20.70
N TYR A 469 -16.71 -14.33 -19.87
CA TYR A 469 -16.46 -12.95 -20.23
C TYR A 469 -14.95 -12.75 -20.40
N SER A 470 -14.54 -12.19 -21.54
CA SER A 470 -13.15 -11.82 -21.83
C SER A 470 -13.09 -10.38 -22.30
N GLY A 471 -12.28 -9.57 -21.61
CA GLY A 471 -12.09 -8.17 -21.93
C GLY A 471 -10.79 -7.62 -21.38
N ILE A 472 -10.68 -6.29 -21.31
CA ILE A 472 -9.56 -5.60 -20.69
C ILE A 472 -10.05 -4.82 -19.48
N LYS A 473 -9.21 -4.68 -18.45
CA LYS A 473 -9.52 -3.92 -17.22
C LYS A 473 -9.52 -2.39 -17.43
N LYS A 474 -10.07 -1.92 -18.54
CA LYS A 474 -10.08 -0.51 -18.94
C LYS A 474 -11.48 0.06 -18.83
N GLY A 475 -11.63 1.15 -18.08
CA GLY A 475 -12.90 1.84 -17.94
C GLY A 475 -13.98 0.91 -17.39
N LYS A 476 -15.22 1.08 -17.86
CA LYS A 476 -16.38 0.26 -17.47
C LYS A 476 -16.53 -0.94 -18.40
N ASN A 477 -16.60 -2.14 -17.84
CA ASN A 477 -17.03 -3.37 -18.51
C ASN A 477 -18.38 -3.80 -17.93
N GLU A 478 -19.40 -3.97 -18.77
CA GLU A 478 -20.72 -4.42 -18.35
C GLU A 478 -20.86 -5.93 -18.51
N PHE A 479 -21.28 -6.61 -17.44
CA PHE A 479 -21.49 -8.06 -17.42
C PHE A 479 -22.96 -8.42 -17.50
N ALA A 480 -23.83 -7.66 -16.84
CA ALA A 480 -25.27 -7.87 -16.86
C ALA A 480 -26.04 -6.57 -16.67
N SER A 481 -27.26 -6.53 -17.21
CA SER A 481 -28.24 -5.47 -16.94
C SER A 481 -29.56 -6.10 -16.48
N ILE A 482 -30.06 -5.69 -15.32
CA ILE A 482 -31.30 -6.18 -14.73
C ILE A 482 -32.40 -5.14 -14.93
N SER A 483 -33.52 -5.58 -15.48
CA SER A 483 -34.67 -4.73 -15.80
C SER A 483 -35.32 -4.14 -14.54
N PRO A 484 -35.91 -2.94 -14.65
CA PRO A 484 -36.76 -2.37 -13.61
C PRO A 484 -37.79 -3.35 -13.05
N ASN A 485 -38.06 -3.24 -11.76
CA ASN A 485 -39.01 -4.02 -10.96
C ASN A 485 -38.67 -5.51 -10.82
N SER A 486 -37.44 -5.92 -11.17
CA SER A 486 -36.98 -7.30 -10.96
C SER A 486 -36.51 -7.56 -9.53
N LEU A 487 -36.08 -6.51 -8.82
CA LEU A 487 -35.57 -6.55 -7.45
C LEU A 487 -36.49 -5.74 -6.52
N GLU A 488 -36.53 -6.11 -5.25
CA GLU A 488 -37.35 -5.47 -4.21
C GLU A 488 -36.48 -4.62 -3.27
N LYS A 489 -37.00 -3.46 -2.87
CA LYS A 489 -36.26 -2.43 -2.09
C LYS A 489 -35.73 -2.92 -0.74
N ASP A 490 -36.55 -3.67 0.00
CA ASP A 490 -36.24 -4.03 1.39
C ASP A 490 -35.44 -5.33 1.50
N LYS A 491 -35.12 -5.96 0.37
CA LYS A 491 -34.33 -7.19 0.31
C LYS A 491 -32.86 -6.89 0.11
N THR A 492 -32.02 -7.80 0.62
CA THR A 492 -30.58 -7.79 0.37
C THR A 492 -30.26 -8.85 -0.67
N TYR A 493 -29.41 -8.51 -1.63
CA TYR A 493 -28.99 -9.39 -2.70
C TYR A 493 -27.48 -9.62 -2.63
N ILE A 494 -27.03 -10.73 -3.22
CA ILE A 494 -25.63 -11.06 -3.42
C ILE A 494 -25.40 -11.13 -4.92
N ALA A 495 -24.47 -10.32 -5.44
CA ALA A 495 -23.87 -10.51 -6.75
C ALA A 495 -22.53 -11.21 -6.56
N SER A 496 -22.28 -12.30 -7.29
CA SER A 496 -21.05 -13.06 -7.18
C SER A 496 -20.58 -13.54 -8.55
N ALA A 497 -19.27 -13.58 -8.76
CA ALA A 497 -18.67 -14.09 -9.99
C ALA A 497 -17.26 -14.60 -9.74
N TRP A 498 -16.82 -15.58 -10.53
CA TRP A 498 -15.45 -16.07 -10.52
C TRP A 498 -14.58 -15.17 -11.40
N MET A 499 -13.51 -14.63 -10.84
CA MET A 499 -12.52 -13.85 -11.58
C MET A 499 -11.18 -14.58 -11.66
N TYR A 500 -10.58 -14.57 -12.84
CA TYR A 500 -9.31 -15.25 -13.08
C TYR A 500 -8.16 -14.53 -12.37
N ASN A 501 -7.27 -15.30 -11.73
CA ASN A 501 -6.25 -14.78 -10.82
C ASN A 501 -4.82 -15.28 -11.12
N ASN A 502 -4.58 -15.91 -12.27
CA ASN A 502 -3.30 -16.57 -12.59
C ASN A 502 -2.21 -15.65 -13.15
N HIS A 503 -2.27 -14.35 -12.89
CA HIS A 503 -1.22 -13.41 -13.32
C HIS A 503 -1.00 -12.33 -12.25
N PRO A 504 0.17 -11.68 -12.24
CA PRO A 504 0.40 -10.53 -11.38
C PRO A 504 -0.65 -9.45 -11.59
N ASP A 505 -1.14 -8.86 -10.50
CA ASP A 505 -2.14 -7.81 -10.49
C ASP A 505 -3.49 -8.24 -11.11
N ALA A 506 -3.77 -9.55 -11.26
CA ALA A 506 -4.98 -10.08 -11.90
C ALA A 506 -6.29 -9.78 -11.13
N LEU A 507 -6.23 -9.56 -9.82
CA LEU A 507 -7.40 -9.16 -9.01
C LEU A 507 -7.33 -7.71 -8.52
N ASN A 508 -6.19 -7.05 -8.70
CA ASN A 508 -6.02 -5.64 -8.37
C ASN A 508 -5.75 -4.87 -9.67
N HIS A 509 -5.04 -3.75 -9.61
CA HIS A 509 -4.87 -2.73 -10.64
C HIS A 509 -6.04 -1.73 -10.72
N TRP A 510 -6.58 -1.36 -9.55
CA TRP A 510 -7.78 -0.50 -9.42
C TRP A 510 -9.03 -1.11 -10.06
N LEU A 511 -9.11 -2.43 -10.07
CA LEU A 511 -10.30 -3.13 -10.53
C LEU A 511 -11.34 -3.10 -9.40
N ARG A 512 -12.56 -2.71 -9.74
CA ARG A 512 -13.74 -2.78 -8.87
C ARG A 512 -14.76 -3.71 -9.50
N PHE A 513 -15.42 -4.52 -8.69
CA PHE A 513 -16.64 -5.23 -9.09
C PHE A 513 -17.82 -4.49 -8.46
N MET A 514 -18.75 -4.02 -9.28
CA MET A 514 -19.76 -3.06 -8.83
C MET A 514 -21.16 -3.45 -9.30
N VAL A 515 -22.12 -3.16 -8.42
CA VAL A 515 -23.54 -3.08 -8.79
C VAL A 515 -23.91 -1.60 -8.81
N ILE A 516 -24.36 -1.14 -9.97
CA ILE A 516 -24.69 0.24 -10.23
C ILE A 516 -26.19 0.34 -10.52
N GLU A 517 -26.88 1.17 -9.75
CA GLU A 517 -28.29 1.52 -9.91
C GLU A 517 -28.40 2.89 -10.57
N TYR A 518 -29.13 2.98 -11.69
CA TYR A 518 -29.37 4.23 -12.40
C TYR A 518 -30.76 4.79 -12.08
N ASP A 519 -30.78 5.95 -11.42
CA ASP A 519 -31.97 6.75 -11.17
C ASP A 519 -32.17 7.74 -12.32
N GLU A 520 -33.06 7.39 -13.25
CA GLU A 520 -33.41 8.23 -14.41
C GLU A 520 -34.10 9.55 -14.00
N GLN A 521 -34.79 9.59 -12.86
CA GLN A 521 -35.53 10.79 -12.44
C GLN A 521 -34.60 11.87 -11.88
N GLN A 522 -33.53 11.45 -11.20
CA GLN A 522 -32.54 12.36 -10.61
C GLN A 522 -31.25 12.49 -11.43
N ASP A 523 -31.12 11.71 -12.50
CA ASP A 523 -29.88 11.51 -13.26
C ASP A 523 -28.69 11.17 -12.34
N LYS A 524 -28.91 10.18 -11.45
CA LYS A 524 -27.92 9.76 -10.44
C LYS A 524 -27.57 8.30 -10.57
N TRP A 525 -26.31 8.01 -10.27
CA TRP A 525 -25.77 6.66 -10.19
C TRP A 525 -25.50 6.33 -8.72
N LEU A 526 -26.10 5.25 -8.24
CA LEU A 526 -25.90 4.72 -6.89
C LEU A 526 -25.09 3.44 -7.02
N GLU A 527 -24.06 3.28 -6.20
CA GLU A 527 -23.09 2.21 -6.36
C GLU A 527 -22.86 1.40 -5.08
N SER A 528 -22.76 0.08 -5.25
CA SER A 528 -22.19 -0.85 -4.27
C SER A 528 -20.94 -1.47 -4.87
N THR A 529 -19.86 -1.57 -4.09
CA THR A 529 -18.54 -1.97 -4.60
C THR A 529 -17.95 -3.11 -3.78
N ALA A 530 -17.43 -4.12 -4.47
CA ALA A 530 -16.50 -5.10 -3.95
C ALA A 530 -15.14 -4.95 -4.62
N PHE A 531 -14.09 -5.28 -3.88
CA PHE A 531 -12.71 -5.28 -4.33
C PHE A 531 -12.29 -6.74 -4.60
N PRO A 532 -12.05 -7.14 -5.85
CA PRO A 532 -11.73 -8.53 -6.18
C PRO A 532 -10.50 -9.06 -5.44
N GLU A 533 -9.53 -8.21 -5.11
CA GLU A 533 -8.36 -8.56 -4.31
C GLU A 533 -8.69 -9.02 -2.88
N TYR A 534 -9.89 -8.70 -2.36
CA TYR A 534 -10.38 -9.09 -1.03
C TYR A 534 -11.07 -10.45 -0.99
N SER A 535 -11.13 -11.17 -2.12
CA SER A 535 -11.77 -12.48 -2.19
C SER A 535 -11.11 -13.50 -1.26
N GLU A 536 -11.92 -14.15 -0.42
CA GLU A 536 -11.46 -15.22 0.51
C GLU A 536 -11.51 -16.62 -0.11
N VAL A 537 -12.37 -16.79 -1.11
CA VAL A 537 -12.61 -18.07 -1.78
C VAL A 537 -11.75 -18.14 -3.03
N ILE A 538 -10.77 -19.03 -3.01
CA ILE A 538 -9.80 -19.23 -4.09
C ILE A 538 -9.79 -20.71 -4.47
N ASN A 539 -10.16 -20.99 -5.72
CA ASN A 539 -10.09 -22.33 -6.30
C ASN A 539 -9.14 -22.33 -7.50
N GLY A 540 -7.97 -22.94 -7.35
CA GLY A 540 -6.98 -22.98 -8.43
C GLY A 540 -6.67 -21.58 -8.92
N ASN A 541 -6.96 -21.30 -10.19
CA ASN A 541 -6.69 -20.01 -10.84
C ASN A 541 -7.84 -19.01 -10.83
N TRP A 542 -8.82 -19.22 -9.96
CA TRP A 542 -10.02 -18.40 -9.88
C TRP A 542 -10.32 -17.99 -8.45
N SER A 543 -10.83 -16.77 -8.30
CA SER A 543 -11.29 -16.20 -7.03
C SER A 543 -12.76 -15.83 -7.14
N LEU A 544 -13.57 -16.26 -6.19
CA LEU A 544 -14.98 -15.87 -6.13
C LEU A 544 -15.08 -14.50 -5.47
N VAL A 545 -15.48 -13.50 -6.25
CA VAL A 545 -15.82 -12.16 -5.76
C VAL A 545 -17.28 -12.18 -5.34
N GLU A 546 -17.60 -11.68 -4.15
CA GLU A 546 -18.95 -11.58 -3.62
C GLU A 546 -19.24 -10.14 -3.17
N LEU A 547 -20.39 -9.60 -3.57
CA LEU A 547 -20.86 -8.27 -3.24
C LEU A 547 -22.29 -8.33 -2.70
N GLU A 548 -22.47 -7.94 -1.44
CA GLU A 548 -23.81 -7.71 -0.87
C GLU A 548 -24.30 -6.30 -1.25
N PHE A 549 -25.54 -6.19 -1.72
CA PHE A 549 -26.12 -4.90 -2.10
C PHE A 549 -27.63 -4.84 -1.80
N LYS A 550 -28.15 -3.61 -1.74
CA LYS A 550 -29.59 -3.29 -1.69
C LYS A 550 -29.89 -2.26 -2.77
N ILE A 551 -31.09 -2.32 -3.32
CA ILE A 551 -31.55 -1.31 -4.29
C ILE A 551 -32.32 -0.20 -3.58
N HIS A 552 -32.31 1.01 -4.13
CA HIS A 552 -32.94 2.19 -3.55
C HIS A 552 -34.35 2.42 -4.08
N ASP A 553 -34.56 2.21 -5.38
CA ASP A 553 -35.87 2.21 -6.04
C ASP A 553 -36.00 1.00 -6.98
N PRO A 554 -37.02 0.14 -6.79
CA PRO A 554 -37.30 -0.97 -7.71
C PRO A 554 -37.45 -0.54 -9.17
N LYS A 555 -37.86 0.71 -9.45
CA LYS A 555 -38.04 1.21 -10.82
C LYS A 555 -36.72 1.49 -11.54
N ASN A 556 -35.60 1.51 -10.84
CA ASN A 556 -34.32 1.80 -11.42
C ASN A 556 -33.75 0.59 -12.17
N LYS A 557 -32.96 0.87 -13.21
CA LYS A 557 -32.22 -0.16 -13.93
C LYS A 557 -30.91 -0.44 -13.22
N ILE A 558 -30.57 -1.73 -13.09
CA ILE A 558 -29.36 -2.17 -12.38
C ILE A 558 -28.35 -2.73 -13.38
N TYR A 559 -27.08 -2.43 -13.17
CA TYR A 559 -25.96 -2.90 -13.97
C TYR A 559 -24.96 -3.60 -13.07
N VAL A 560 -24.49 -4.78 -13.47
CA VAL A 560 -23.35 -5.44 -12.84
C VAL A 560 -22.15 -5.27 -13.74
N VAL A 561 -21.13 -4.59 -13.21
CA VAL A 561 -20.01 -4.10 -14.01
C VAL A 561 -18.69 -4.32 -13.30
N SER A 562 -17.60 -4.20 -14.03
CA SER A 562 -16.32 -3.84 -13.44
C SER A 562 -15.86 -2.47 -13.90
N ILE A 563 -15.10 -1.79 -13.05
CA ILE A 563 -14.45 -0.52 -13.40
C ILE A 563 -12.94 -0.66 -13.14
N GLY A 564 -12.13 -0.33 -14.14
CA GLY A 564 -10.67 -0.28 -14.05
C GLY A 564 -10.09 1.02 -14.62
N LYS A 565 -8.77 1.20 -14.57
CA LYS A 565 -8.10 2.42 -15.06
C LYS A 565 -8.27 2.59 -16.57
N ASP A 566 -8.47 3.83 -17.02
CA ASP A 566 -8.59 4.14 -18.46
C ASP A 566 -7.36 3.78 -19.30
N ILE A 567 -6.18 3.68 -18.68
CA ILE A 567 -4.92 3.32 -19.33
C ILE A 567 -4.52 1.85 -19.15
N SER A 568 -5.37 1.04 -18.51
CA SER A 568 -5.06 -0.37 -18.26
C SER A 568 -5.02 -1.17 -19.56
N LYS A 569 -4.06 -2.09 -19.63
CA LYS A 569 -3.93 -3.10 -20.71
C LYS A 569 -4.01 -4.52 -20.20
N ALA A 570 -4.33 -4.69 -18.91
CA ALA A 570 -4.41 -5.99 -18.28
C ALA A 570 -5.71 -6.70 -18.67
N ASP A 571 -5.62 -8.00 -18.90
CA ASP A 571 -6.75 -8.84 -19.26
C ASP A 571 -7.73 -8.97 -18.09
N LEU A 572 -8.99 -9.17 -18.43
CA LEU A 572 -10.11 -9.39 -17.51
C LEU A 572 -10.88 -10.61 -17.98
N HIS A 573 -10.90 -11.64 -17.14
CA HIS A 573 -11.75 -12.81 -17.33
C HIS A 573 -12.67 -12.98 -16.13
N LEU A 574 -13.96 -13.16 -16.43
CA LEU A 574 -15.01 -13.37 -15.45
C LEU A 574 -15.91 -14.50 -15.92
N ASP A 575 -16.34 -15.35 -15.00
CA ASP A 575 -17.21 -16.47 -15.28
C ASP A 575 -18.26 -16.64 -14.17
N ASP A 576 -19.31 -17.40 -14.47
CA ASP A 576 -20.35 -17.80 -13.52
C ASP A 576 -20.92 -16.61 -12.71
N LEU A 577 -21.51 -15.62 -13.39
CA LEU A 577 -22.15 -14.50 -12.71
C LEU A 577 -23.49 -14.96 -12.11
N LEU A 578 -23.61 -14.94 -10.78
CA LEU A 578 -24.83 -15.26 -10.04
C LEU A 578 -25.29 -14.07 -9.20
N ILE A 579 -26.55 -13.66 -9.36
CA ILE A 579 -27.23 -12.66 -8.54
C ILE A 579 -28.44 -13.31 -7.88
N TYR A 580 -28.56 -13.19 -6.56
CA TYR A 580 -29.65 -13.84 -5.82
C TYR A 580 -29.98 -13.15 -4.49
N GLU A 581 -31.17 -13.42 -3.95
CA GLU A 581 -31.59 -12.93 -2.64
C GLU A 581 -30.75 -13.57 -1.51
N LYS A 582 -30.15 -12.73 -0.65
CA LYS A 582 -29.29 -13.17 0.46
C LYS A 582 -30.06 -14.12 1.39
N GLY A 583 -29.41 -15.24 1.73
CA GLY A 583 -30.01 -16.29 2.56
C GLY A 583 -30.68 -17.43 1.76
N THR A 584 -30.87 -17.24 0.45
CA THR A 584 -31.39 -18.30 -0.42
C THR A 584 -30.33 -19.39 -0.66
N LEU A 585 -30.73 -20.65 -0.59
CA LEU A 585 -29.92 -21.80 -0.99
C LEU A 585 -30.17 -22.11 -2.46
N ILE A 586 -29.14 -22.13 -3.28
CA ILE A 586 -29.21 -22.39 -4.72
C ILE A 586 -28.28 -23.55 -5.04
N TYR A 587 -28.86 -24.69 -5.40
CA TYR A 587 -28.13 -25.90 -5.75
C TYR A 587 -28.32 -26.30 -7.22
N LYS A 588 -27.28 -26.86 -7.84
CA LYS A 588 -27.38 -27.54 -9.14
C LYS A 588 -26.45 -28.75 -9.13
N VAL A 589 -26.96 -29.91 -9.55
CA VAL A 589 -26.12 -31.10 -9.72
C VAL A 589 -25.46 -30.99 -11.10
N MET A 590 -24.20 -30.57 -11.13
CA MET A 590 -23.45 -30.34 -12.38
C MET A 590 -23.00 -31.66 -13.01
N ARG A 591 -22.54 -32.59 -12.18
CA ARG A 591 -22.17 -33.95 -12.60
C ARG A 591 -22.74 -34.98 -11.64
N SER A 592 -23.37 -36.01 -12.18
CA SER A 592 -23.88 -37.17 -11.44
C SER A 592 -22.89 -38.34 -11.51
N GLY A 593 -22.93 -39.26 -10.55
CA GLY A 593 -22.10 -40.47 -10.55
C GLY A 593 -21.48 -40.77 -9.18
N SER A 594 -20.38 -41.55 -9.18
CA SER A 594 -19.64 -41.94 -7.98
C SER A 594 -18.89 -40.78 -7.30
N SER A 595 -18.67 -39.67 -8.01
CA SER A 595 -18.07 -38.44 -7.49
C SER A 595 -18.83 -37.22 -8.04
N PRO A 596 -20.02 -36.93 -7.48
CA PRO A 596 -20.87 -35.85 -7.97
C PRO A 596 -20.22 -34.48 -7.75
N VAL A 597 -20.45 -33.56 -8.69
CA VAL A 597 -20.09 -32.15 -8.54
C VAL A 597 -21.35 -31.37 -8.27
N LEU A 598 -21.34 -30.65 -7.15
CA LEU A 598 -22.49 -29.90 -6.66
C LEU A 598 -22.18 -28.41 -6.68
N PHE A 599 -22.96 -27.66 -7.44
CA PHE A 599 -23.02 -26.20 -7.34
C PHE A 599 -23.86 -25.81 -6.11
N LYS A 600 -23.36 -24.86 -5.31
CA LYS A 600 -24.03 -24.27 -4.16
C LYS A 600 -23.69 -22.79 -4.07
N ASN A 601 -24.65 -21.89 -4.31
CA ASN A 601 -24.48 -20.44 -4.20
C ASN A 601 -23.19 -19.93 -4.87
N ASN A 602 -23.00 -20.29 -6.14
CA ASN A 602 -21.84 -19.98 -6.94
C ASN A 602 -20.52 -20.65 -6.54
N GLN A 603 -20.57 -21.64 -5.65
CA GLN A 603 -19.42 -22.45 -5.28
C GLN A 603 -19.59 -23.86 -5.79
N GLU A 604 -18.47 -24.48 -6.14
CA GLU A 604 -18.44 -25.86 -6.60
C GLU A 604 -17.86 -26.76 -5.53
N ILE A 605 -18.66 -27.73 -5.11
CA ILE A 605 -18.29 -28.77 -4.17
C ILE A 605 -17.95 -30.01 -4.99
N ARG A 606 -16.65 -30.28 -5.12
CA ARG A 606 -16.09 -31.44 -5.84
C ARG A 606 -15.05 -32.15 -4.99
N ARG A 607 -14.84 -33.43 -5.28
CA ARG A 607 -13.76 -34.21 -4.68
C ARG A 607 -12.46 -33.89 -5.42
N ASN A 608 -11.44 -33.47 -4.69
CA ASN A 608 -10.10 -33.24 -5.22
C ASN A 608 -9.41 -34.54 -5.63
#